data_AF-A0A9P6IG35-F1
#
_entry.id   AF-A0A9P6IG35-F1
#
_cell.length_a   1.000
_cell.length_b   1.000
_cell.length_c   1.000
_cell.angle_alpha   90.00
_cell.angle_beta   90.00
_cell.angle_gamma   90.00
#
_symmetry.space_group_name_H-M   'P 1'
#
loop_
_entity.id
_entity.type
_entity.pdbx_description
1 polymer ?
#
loop_
_entity_poly.entity_id
_entity_poly.type
_entity_poly.pdbx_seq_one_letter_code
_entity_poly.pdbx_strand_id
1 'polypeptide(L)'
;MERTGIQSHASPEIEPRQIEDEDEDFHERPVGKPRMTMDGAPNEVFWICPAPAVIEYESDWYCLPDLPDFLICTNCQHKYLAETDLSNLLERTRRPTGRCRFNVPRLTRALLPAYRKTGDLKPIRDFMKRRLSVQDCHGEAGVKGEAGVVWYKPLDDRLLGMLSCEACYEDVILAASFRGNWGPYDRAHAAGETWACDVALRFIRRISEKFPVLPGRTWEDWACSAANHMNQPTCQWGDDNMSSSSRKWVRLRGGRVPSIRTCEKCYEEQFAFTALSREFEFIPPEDTAMHGPDPWYCSMKDLPVLLAAAMSIPPGDVDSFVPSAELIAANPRCTHNGIRHGTWYTLAGGDVRDDFRICVSCYTALFKTAGLDRFFEQVADADGSSQALVACSFNRTAPRWRQQYAQVQEALQTGVWPRFSDWVRKYAGVPPCERDEEVDNRRWYGWDECTICPECWLSFCAESSSKLAVELHNQHVVGRRMCCMYSPLMRQKWLAACERGSADELVEYSRGRYRVYAQVTPQIQMLRSQHQMQVMQNISAGQTSAMYSRLAMHSSTMPSGMGYSSPYSYNNTDWGVKSAAYFSQMQAGTSQSNTTIYMIEDLRNQWRAVE
;
A
#
# COMPACT_ATOMS: atom_id res chain seq x y z
N MET A 1 -19.10 57.71 21.87
CA MET A 1 -20.04 56.75 22.46
C MET A 1 -20.97 56.30 21.35
N GLU A 2 -20.75 55.13 20.78
CA GLU A 2 -21.82 54.24 20.31
C GLU A 2 -21.19 52.91 19.87
N ARG A 3 -21.77 51.83 20.41
CA ARG A 3 -21.30 50.45 20.33
C ARG A 3 -21.70 49.87 18.98
N THR A 4 -20.73 49.33 18.23
CA THR A 4 -20.98 48.46 17.09
C THR A 4 -21.29 47.04 17.57
N GLY A 5 -22.47 46.55 17.21
CA GLY A 5 -22.95 45.20 17.52
C GLY A 5 -22.22 44.15 16.70
N ILE A 6 -21.82 43.08 17.38
CA ILE A 6 -21.29 41.84 16.80
C ILE A 6 -22.48 41.00 16.34
N GLN A 7 -22.63 40.79 15.03
CA GLN A 7 -23.53 39.77 14.50
C GLN A 7 -22.83 38.41 14.56
N SER A 8 -23.33 37.53 15.42
CA SER A 8 -23.01 36.11 15.43
C SER A 8 -23.68 35.43 14.23
N HIS A 9 -22.89 34.95 13.26
CA HIS A 9 -23.40 34.02 12.26
C HIS A 9 -23.55 32.63 12.89
N ALA A 10 -24.80 32.22 13.07
CA ALA A 10 -25.19 30.89 13.53
C ALA A 10 -24.75 29.81 12.53
N SER A 11 -24.34 28.66 13.08
CA SER A 11 -24.02 27.44 12.33
C SER A 11 -25.29 26.88 11.67
N PRO A 12 -25.21 26.28 10.45
CA PRO A 12 -26.33 25.52 9.94
C PRO A 12 -26.42 24.20 10.71
N GLU A 13 -27.41 24.09 11.59
CA GLU A 13 -27.88 22.82 12.14
C GLU A 13 -28.38 21.96 10.98
N ILE A 14 -27.81 20.77 10.84
CA ILE A 14 -28.31 19.74 9.94
C ILE A 14 -29.49 19.10 10.67
N GLU A 15 -30.71 19.48 10.32
CA GLU A 15 -31.91 18.85 10.86
C GLU A 15 -31.96 17.36 10.44
N PRO A 16 -32.16 16.43 11.40
CA PRO A 16 -32.37 15.02 11.08
C PRO A 16 -33.78 14.81 10.50
N ARG A 17 -33.85 14.55 9.19
CA ARG A 17 -35.10 14.13 8.54
C ARG A 17 -35.43 12.67 8.91
N GLN A 18 -36.71 12.42 9.21
CA GLN A 18 -37.24 11.08 9.49
C GLN A 18 -36.95 10.12 8.33
N ILE A 19 -36.44 8.93 8.68
CA ILE A 19 -36.07 7.86 7.77
C ILE A 19 -37.33 7.05 7.45
N GLU A 20 -37.81 7.09 6.20
CA GLU A 20 -38.85 6.18 5.71
C GLU A 20 -38.21 4.83 5.32
N ASP A 21 -38.93 3.73 5.53
CA ASP A 21 -38.47 2.33 5.49
C ASP A 21 -38.04 1.78 4.10
N GLU A 22 -37.93 2.63 3.07
CA GLU A 22 -37.60 2.25 1.68
C GLU A 22 -36.33 2.91 1.11
N ASP A 23 -35.45 3.46 1.95
CA ASP A 23 -34.14 3.96 1.49
C ASP A 23 -33.19 2.81 1.10
N GLU A 24 -33.29 2.33 -0.15
CA GLU A 24 -32.33 1.41 -0.81
C GLU A 24 -30.86 1.92 -0.73
N ASP A 25 -30.66 3.20 -0.39
CA ASP A 25 -29.40 3.94 -0.37
C ASP A 25 -28.85 4.30 1.02
N PHE A 26 -29.32 3.66 2.10
CA PHE A 26 -28.82 3.91 3.47
C PHE A 26 -27.28 3.81 3.61
N HIS A 27 -26.61 3.10 2.70
CA HIS A 27 -25.15 2.96 2.66
C HIS A 27 -24.42 3.96 1.76
N GLU A 28 -25.10 4.62 0.81
CA GLU A 28 -24.51 5.50 -0.21
C GLU A 28 -24.70 7.00 0.05
N ARG A 29 -25.22 7.40 1.23
CA ARG A 29 -25.35 8.83 1.58
C ARG A 29 -24.03 9.56 1.32
N PRO A 30 -24.01 10.59 0.43
CA PRO A 30 -22.84 11.39 0.14
C PRO A 30 -22.18 11.89 1.41
N VAL A 31 -20.91 11.55 1.60
CA VAL A 31 -20.13 12.11 2.71
C VAL A 31 -19.69 13.51 2.30
N GLY A 32 -19.99 14.53 3.10
CA GLY A 32 -19.47 15.88 2.86
C GLY A 32 -17.93 15.92 2.86
N LYS A 33 -17.33 17.03 2.40
CA LYS A 33 -15.88 17.23 2.46
C LYS A 33 -15.37 17.19 3.92
N PRO A 34 -14.13 16.72 4.16
CA PRO A 34 -13.57 16.65 5.51
C PRO A 34 -13.53 18.05 6.13
N ARG A 35 -13.98 18.16 7.39
CA ARG A 35 -13.86 19.40 8.16
C ARG A 35 -12.45 19.47 8.75
N MET A 36 -11.73 20.54 8.42
CA MET A 36 -10.33 20.72 8.79
C MET A 36 -10.12 21.99 9.63
N THR A 37 -9.38 21.88 10.72
CA THR A 37 -8.94 22.99 11.57
C THR A 37 -7.41 23.13 11.55
N MET A 38 -6.92 24.34 11.87
CA MET A 38 -5.48 24.63 12.01
C MET A 38 -4.94 24.31 13.40
N ASP A 39 -5.82 24.13 14.37
CA ASP A 39 -5.54 23.86 15.77
C ASP A 39 -6.75 23.19 16.43
N GLY A 40 -6.57 22.67 17.65
CA GLY A 40 -7.64 22.13 18.47
C GLY A 40 -7.76 20.61 18.52
N ALA A 41 -8.85 20.15 19.14
CA ALA A 41 -9.14 18.74 19.33
C ALA A 41 -9.55 18.07 18.00
N PRO A 42 -9.26 16.77 17.81
CA PRO A 42 -9.81 15.99 16.71
C PRO A 42 -11.32 16.10 16.58
N ASN A 43 -11.82 16.01 15.35
CA ASN A 43 -13.24 15.81 15.07
C ASN A 43 -13.77 14.64 15.90
N GLU A 44 -14.94 14.81 16.50
CA GLU A 44 -15.57 13.76 17.31
C GLU A 44 -15.91 12.51 16.48
N VAL A 45 -16.29 12.72 15.22
CA VAL A 45 -16.66 11.68 14.28
C VAL A 45 -15.64 11.63 13.15
N PHE A 46 -15.11 10.44 12.86
CA PHE A 46 -14.26 10.25 11.69
C PHE A 46 -14.99 10.63 10.40
N TRP A 47 -14.24 11.21 9.47
CA TRP A 47 -14.78 11.61 8.17
C TRP A 47 -15.42 10.42 7.44
N ILE A 48 -14.71 9.29 7.35
CA ILE A 48 -15.22 8.04 6.80
C ILE A 48 -14.81 6.86 7.68
N CYS A 49 -15.50 5.73 7.56
CA CYS A 49 -15.06 4.51 8.22
C CYS A 49 -13.66 4.09 7.71
N PRO A 50 -12.66 3.88 8.59
CA PRO A 50 -11.31 3.48 8.18
C PRO A 50 -11.21 2.01 7.74
N ALA A 51 -12.27 1.20 7.92
CA ALA A 51 -12.25 -0.21 7.56
C ALA A 51 -11.94 -0.42 6.05
N PRO A 52 -11.12 -1.43 5.69
CA PRO A 52 -10.53 -2.46 6.56
C PRO A 52 -9.15 -2.09 7.14
N ALA A 53 -8.69 -0.85 7.01
CA ALA A 53 -7.36 -0.46 7.46
C ALA A 53 -7.23 -0.51 9.00
N VAL A 54 -6.02 -0.83 9.46
CA VAL A 54 -5.61 -0.55 10.84
C VAL A 54 -5.14 0.90 10.88
N ILE A 55 -5.67 1.69 11.80
CA ILE A 55 -5.10 3.00 12.10
C ILE A 55 -4.07 2.86 13.20
N GLU A 56 -2.96 3.57 13.04
CA GLU A 56 -1.78 3.52 13.91
C GLU A 56 -1.60 4.82 14.71
N TYR A 57 -2.68 5.57 14.89
CA TYR A 57 -2.72 6.81 15.65
C TYR A 57 -3.81 6.76 16.70
N GLU A 58 -3.60 7.48 17.80
CA GLU A 58 -4.52 7.50 18.92
C GLU A 58 -5.88 8.07 18.52
N SER A 59 -6.95 7.34 18.85
CA SER A 59 -8.32 7.67 18.47
C SER A 59 -9.35 7.08 19.42
N ASP A 60 -10.56 7.63 19.36
CA ASP A 60 -11.71 7.13 20.08
C ASP A 60 -12.45 6.06 19.27
N TRP A 61 -12.92 5.05 20.00
CA TRP A 61 -13.64 3.89 19.50
C TRP A 61 -14.80 3.56 20.42
N TYR A 62 -15.75 2.81 19.91
CA TYR A 62 -16.84 2.22 20.67
C TYR A 62 -16.68 0.71 20.72
N CYS A 63 -17.03 0.09 21.85
CA CYS A 63 -17.05 -1.36 22.02
C CYS A 63 -18.15 -1.77 23.00
N LEU A 64 -18.54 -3.03 23.00
CA LEU A 64 -19.37 -3.57 24.08
C LEU A 64 -18.47 -3.90 25.29
N PRO A 65 -18.93 -3.67 26.54
CA PRO A 65 -18.13 -3.95 27.73
C PRO A 65 -17.66 -5.41 27.82
N ASP A 66 -18.49 -6.36 27.35
CA ASP A 66 -18.17 -7.79 27.32
C ASP A 66 -17.31 -8.20 26.11
N LEU A 67 -17.05 -7.29 25.16
CA LEU A 67 -16.27 -7.51 23.94
C LEU A 67 -15.37 -6.30 23.63
N PRO A 68 -14.41 -5.95 24.52
CA PRO A 68 -13.63 -4.73 24.41
C PRO A 68 -12.71 -4.65 23.18
N ASP A 69 -12.38 -5.81 22.58
CA ASP A 69 -11.51 -5.89 21.40
C ASP A 69 -12.27 -5.77 20.08
N PHE A 70 -13.61 -5.83 20.10
CA PHE A 70 -14.43 -5.56 18.91
C PHE A 70 -14.66 -4.06 18.78
N LEU A 71 -13.77 -3.39 18.05
CA LEU A 71 -13.82 -1.94 17.91
C LEU A 71 -14.77 -1.49 16.79
N ILE A 72 -15.57 -0.47 17.11
CA ILE A 72 -16.48 0.24 16.22
C ILE A 72 -15.97 1.68 16.12
N CYS A 73 -15.73 2.19 14.92
CA CYS A 73 -15.28 3.58 14.79
C CYS A 73 -16.42 4.58 15.04
N THR A 74 -16.05 5.81 15.39
CA THR A 74 -17.01 6.91 15.63
C THR A 74 -17.92 7.17 14.43
N ASN A 75 -17.42 7.05 13.19
CA ASN A 75 -18.26 7.15 11.98
C ASN A 75 -19.33 6.07 11.91
N CYS A 76 -19.00 4.81 12.21
CA CYS A 76 -19.99 3.73 12.20
C CYS A 76 -20.98 3.83 13.33
N GLN A 77 -20.53 4.24 14.52
CA GLN A 77 -21.44 4.50 15.63
C GLN A 77 -22.44 5.60 15.24
N HIS A 78 -21.94 6.73 14.72
CA HIS A 78 -22.78 7.85 14.30
C HIS A 78 -23.74 7.47 13.16
N LYS A 79 -23.25 6.81 12.11
CA LYS A 79 -24.02 6.48 10.90
C LYS A 79 -25.04 5.36 11.11
N TYR A 80 -24.69 4.32 11.88
CA TYR A 80 -25.49 3.09 11.96
C TYR A 80 -26.20 2.90 13.29
N LEU A 81 -25.59 3.36 14.40
CA LEU A 81 -25.98 2.96 15.74
C LEU A 81 -26.61 4.07 16.57
N ALA A 82 -26.30 5.36 16.30
CA ALA A 82 -26.71 6.48 17.14
C ALA A 82 -28.23 6.53 17.43
N GLU A 83 -29.06 6.11 16.47
CA GLU A 83 -30.52 6.07 16.58
C GLU A 83 -31.07 4.70 17.04
N THR A 84 -30.21 3.82 17.59
CA THR A 84 -30.60 2.49 18.04
C THR A 84 -30.30 2.30 19.52
N ASP A 85 -31.09 1.47 20.20
CA ASP A 85 -30.86 1.14 21.61
C ASP A 85 -29.50 0.49 21.88
N LEU A 86 -28.89 -0.11 20.84
CA LEU A 86 -27.55 -0.65 20.92
C LEU A 86 -26.50 0.42 21.25
N SER A 87 -26.71 1.68 20.85
CA SER A 87 -25.79 2.77 21.18
C SER A 87 -25.66 3.00 22.69
N ASN A 88 -26.72 2.74 23.46
CA ASN A 88 -26.72 2.92 24.91
C ASN A 88 -25.89 1.86 25.64
N LEU A 89 -25.54 0.77 24.95
CA LEU A 89 -24.76 -0.34 25.50
C LEU A 89 -23.27 -0.22 25.17
N LEU A 90 -22.87 0.75 24.35
CA LEU A 90 -21.49 0.92 23.91
C LEU A 90 -20.71 1.81 24.86
N GLU A 91 -19.49 1.40 25.16
CA GLU A 91 -18.51 2.21 25.88
C GLU A 91 -17.54 2.86 24.90
N ARG A 92 -17.28 4.16 25.11
CA ARG A 92 -16.27 4.91 24.38
C ARG A 92 -14.90 4.65 25.02
N THR A 93 -13.96 4.13 24.25
CA THR A 93 -12.58 3.85 24.67
C THR A 93 -11.59 4.54 23.74
N ARG A 94 -10.49 5.04 24.30
CA ARG A 94 -9.38 5.60 23.53
C ARG A 94 -8.29 4.55 23.35
N ARG A 95 -7.79 4.38 22.12
CA ARG A 95 -6.77 3.38 21.79
C ARG A 95 -5.70 3.98 20.87
N PRO A 96 -4.41 3.60 21.04
CA PRO A 96 -3.31 4.06 20.19
C PRO A 96 -3.37 3.46 18.78
N THR A 97 -4.03 2.31 18.63
CA THR A 97 -4.22 1.60 17.36
C THR A 97 -5.61 0.98 17.34
N GLY A 98 -6.19 0.80 16.17
CA GLY A 98 -7.44 0.05 16.07
C GLY A 98 -7.92 -0.16 14.65
N ARG A 99 -8.95 -1.00 14.50
CA ARG A 99 -9.61 -1.29 13.24
C ARG A 99 -11.11 -1.35 13.47
N CYS A 100 -11.88 -0.66 12.63
CA CYS A 100 -13.33 -0.81 12.67
C CYS A 100 -13.72 -2.18 12.12
N ARG A 101 -14.39 -3.01 12.95
CA ARG A 101 -14.94 -4.30 12.54
C ARG A 101 -16.43 -4.25 12.24
N PHE A 102 -17.07 -3.09 12.44
CA PHE A 102 -18.52 -2.95 12.31
C PHE A 102 -19.00 -2.77 10.87
N ASN A 103 -18.24 -2.07 10.02
CA ASN A 103 -18.64 -1.75 8.65
C ASN A 103 -18.47 -2.94 7.69
N VAL A 104 -19.15 -4.03 7.98
CA VAL A 104 -19.18 -5.23 7.16
C VAL A 104 -20.63 -5.56 6.78
N PRO A 105 -20.87 -6.07 5.55
CA PRO A 105 -22.23 -6.36 5.06
C PRO A 105 -23.06 -7.21 6.01
N ARG A 106 -22.43 -8.21 6.67
CA ARG A 106 -23.12 -9.08 7.63
C ARG A 106 -23.76 -8.30 8.77
N LEU A 107 -23.05 -7.32 9.33
CA LEU A 107 -23.61 -6.46 10.38
C LEU A 107 -24.55 -5.41 9.79
N THR A 108 -24.09 -4.65 8.80
CA THR A 108 -24.77 -3.43 8.36
C THR A 108 -26.00 -3.70 7.50
N ARG A 109 -26.07 -4.84 6.78
CA ARG A 109 -27.17 -5.18 5.87
C ARG A 109 -28.02 -6.38 6.30
N ALA A 110 -27.52 -7.24 7.18
CA ALA A 110 -28.29 -8.42 7.62
C ALA A 110 -28.67 -8.34 9.11
N LEU A 111 -27.70 -8.26 10.01
CA LEU A 111 -27.95 -8.39 11.45
C LEU A 111 -28.55 -7.12 12.07
N LEU A 112 -28.07 -5.93 11.71
CA LEU A 112 -28.59 -4.68 12.25
C LEU A 112 -30.04 -4.40 11.81
N PRO A 113 -30.45 -4.58 10.54
CA PRO A 113 -31.86 -4.48 10.16
C PRO A 113 -32.76 -5.50 10.88
N ALA A 114 -32.27 -6.74 11.08
CA ALA A 114 -33.01 -7.74 11.85
C ALA A 114 -33.17 -7.36 13.33
N TYR A 115 -32.11 -6.80 13.93
CA TYR A 115 -32.16 -6.26 15.29
C TYR A 115 -33.19 -5.13 15.42
N ARG A 116 -33.23 -4.17 14.48
CA ARG A 116 -34.22 -3.08 14.51
C ARG A 116 -35.67 -3.59 14.49
N LYS A 117 -35.93 -4.71 13.83
CA LYS A 117 -37.27 -5.32 13.76
C LYS A 117 -37.64 -6.15 14.99
N THR A 118 -36.67 -6.79 15.63
CA THR A 118 -36.92 -7.82 16.65
C THR A 118 -36.50 -7.41 18.06
N GLY A 119 -35.58 -6.44 18.19
CA GLY A 119 -34.89 -6.10 19.43
C GLY A 119 -33.87 -7.15 19.91
N ASP A 120 -33.67 -8.26 19.18
CA ASP A 120 -32.76 -9.32 19.62
C ASP A 120 -31.30 -9.02 19.30
N LEU A 121 -30.52 -8.71 20.33
CA LEU A 121 -29.10 -8.40 20.21
C LEU A 121 -28.21 -9.63 20.07
N LYS A 122 -28.71 -10.84 20.38
CA LYS A 122 -27.91 -12.07 20.43
C LYS A 122 -27.18 -12.36 19.11
N PRO A 123 -27.80 -12.25 17.92
CA PRO A 123 -27.10 -12.51 16.66
C PRO A 123 -25.92 -11.56 16.39
N ILE A 124 -26.03 -10.29 16.80
CA ILE A 124 -24.94 -9.31 16.67
C ILE A 124 -23.80 -9.68 17.62
N ARG A 125 -24.10 -10.03 18.89
CA ARG A 125 -23.09 -10.46 19.87
C ARG A 125 -22.38 -11.75 19.45
N ASP A 126 -23.13 -12.71 18.95
CA ASP A 126 -22.57 -13.99 18.48
C ASP A 126 -21.64 -13.76 17.28
N PHE A 127 -22.02 -12.88 16.35
CA PHE A 127 -21.15 -12.46 15.26
C PHE A 127 -19.88 -11.77 15.78
N MET A 128 -19.99 -10.80 16.68
CA MET A 128 -18.83 -10.08 17.23
C MET A 128 -17.85 -11.04 17.91
N LYS A 129 -18.36 -11.96 18.75
CA LYS A 129 -17.56 -13.00 19.42
C LYS A 129 -16.83 -13.88 18.42
N ARG A 130 -17.56 -14.41 17.43
CA ARG A 130 -16.97 -15.28 16.40
C ARG A 130 -15.93 -14.53 15.58
N ARG A 131 -16.19 -13.27 15.21
CA ARG A 131 -15.28 -12.54 14.33
C ARG A 131 -13.94 -12.24 15.00
N LEU A 132 -13.88 -12.15 16.33
CA LEU A 132 -12.63 -12.03 17.08
C LEU A 132 -11.79 -13.32 17.08
N SER A 133 -12.39 -14.50 16.91
CA SER A 133 -11.66 -15.77 16.78
C SER A 133 -11.20 -16.07 15.35
N VAL A 134 -11.68 -15.32 14.36
CA VAL A 134 -11.35 -15.50 12.94
C VAL A 134 -10.22 -14.56 12.55
N GLN A 135 -9.18 -15.10 11.90
CA GLN A 135 -8.06 -14.31 11.39
C GLN A 135 -8.51 -13.29 10.34
N ASP A 136 -7.88 -12.13 10.30
CA ASP A 136 -8.21 -11.11 9.32
C ASP A 136 -7.76 -11.51 7.90
N CYS A 137 -8.51 -11.04 6.90
CA CYS A 137 -8.19 -11.31 5.50
C CYS A 137 -6.83 -10.71 5.10
N HIS A 138 -5.99 -11.54 4.48
CA HIS A 138 -4.67 -11.13 3.94
C HIS A 138 -4.75 -10.47 2.55
N GLY A 139 -5.95 -10.39 1.96
CA GLY A 139 -6.20 -9.74 0.68
C GLY A 139 -5.53 -10.44 -0.51
N GLU A 140 -5.21 -9.65 -1.53
CA GLU A 140 -4.60 -10.08 -2.80
C GLU A 140 -3.16 -10.57 -2.66
N ALA A 141 -2.44 -10.12 -1.62
CA ALA A 141 -1.08 -10.57 -1.35
C ALA A 141 -1.01 -12.06 -0.98
N GLY A 142 -2.14 -12.59 -0.48
CA GLY A 142 -2.27 -13.97 -0.05
C GLY A 142 -1.44 -14.31 1.17
N VAL A 143 -1.48 -15.59 1.52
CA VAL A 143 -0.83 -16.15 2.70
C VAL A 143 -0.36 -17.58 2.40
N LYS A 144 0.70 -18.01 3.09
CA LYS A 144 1.22 -19.37 2.98
C LYS A 144 0.43 -20.36 3.85
N GLY A 145 0.55 -21.65 3.54
CA GLY A 145 -0.25 -22.71 4.18
C GLY A 145 -0.07 -22.85 5.69
N GLU A 146 1.05 -22.39 6.24
CA GLU A 146 1.33 -22.46 7.68
C GLU A 146 0.52 -21.46 8.50
N ALA A 147 -0.18 -20.51 7.87
CA ALA A 147 -0.99 -19.52 8.58
C ALA A 147 -2.30 -20.09 9.16
N GLY A 148 -2.72 -21.28 8.73
CA GLY A 148 -3.92 -21.94 9.26
C GLY A 148 -5.22 -21.22 8.93
N VAL A 149 -5.28 -20.54 7.78
CA VAL A 149 -6.50 -19.88 7.30
C VAL A 149 -7.49 -20.93 6.78
N VAL A 150 -8.75 -20.82 7.21
CA VAL A 150 -9.85 -21.64 6.70
C VAL A 150 -10.39 -21.02 5.40
N TRP A 151 -10.59 -21.87 4.39
CA TRP A 151 -10.97 -21.46 3.04
C TRP A 151 -12.33 -22.02 2.64
N TYR A 152 -13.05 -21.21 1.86
CA TYR A 152 -14.34 -21.53 1.28
C TYR A 152 -14.27 -21.33 -0.23
N LYS A 153 -15.06 -22.09 -0.98
CA LYS A 153 -15.18 -21.98 -2.44
C LYS A 153 -16.64 -21.90 -2.89
N PRO A 154 -16.91 -21.28 -4.05
CA PRO A 154 -18.16 -21.49 -4.76
C PRO A 154 -18.35 -22.98 -5.10
N LEU A 155 -19.60 -23.43 -5.13
CA LEU A 155 -20.00 -24.77 -5.57
C LEU A 155 -20.27 -24.84 -7.08
N ASP A 156 -19.81 -23.84 -7.84
CA ASP A 156 -20.04 -23.67 -9.27
C ASP A 156 -18.72 -23.83 -10.04
N ASP A 157 -18.69 -24.74 -11.02
CA ASP A 157 -17.48 -25.11 -11.77
C ASP A 157 -16.94 -23.96 -12.65
N ARG A 158 -17.72 -22.92 -12.93
CA ARG A 158 -17.22 -21.75 -13.68
C ARG A 158 -16.24 -20.90 -12.87
N LEU A 159 -16.24 -21.08 -11.55
CA LEU A 159 -15.42 -20.32 -10.60
C LEU A 159 -14.33 -21.21 -9.99
N LEU A 160 -13.86 -22.21 -10.74
CA LEU A 160 -12.73 -23.04 -10.34
C LEU A 160 -11.51 -22.18 -10.01
N GLY A 161 -10.96 -22.39 -8.81
CA GLY A 161 -9.83 -21.64 -8.30
C GLY A 161 -10.21 -20.40 -7.50
N MET A 162 -11.48 -19.98 -7.49
CA MET A 162 -11.94 -18.87 -6.68
C MET A 162 -12.05 -19.25 -5.20
N LEU A 163 -11.48 -18.43 -4.32
CA LEU A 163 -11.40 -18.67 -2.88
C LEU A 163 -11.90 -17.48 -2.06
N SER A 164 -12.50 -17.80 -0.92
CA SER A 164 -12.80 -16.85 0.14
C SER A 164 -12.17 -17.33 1.44
N CYS A 165 -11.40 -16.47 2.11
CA CYS A 165 -10.97 -16.75 3.48
C CYS A 165 -12.17 -16.68 4.43
N GLU A 166 -12.07 -17.33 5.59
CA GLU A 166 -13.15 -17.34 6.58
C GLU A 166 -13.63 -15.94 6.96
N ALA A 167 -12.74 -14.95 7.10
CA ALA A 167 -13.15 -13.58 7.37
C ALA A 167 -14.08 -13.01 6.30
N CYS A 168 -13.72 -13.12 5.01
CA CYS A 168 -14.57 -12.62 3.93
C CYS A 168 -15.85 -13.46 3.76
N TYR A 169 -15.78 -14.75 4.06
CA TYR A 169 -16.96 -15.61 4.10
C TYR A 169 -17.96 -15.13 5.16
N GLU A 170 -17.50 -14.88 6.38
CA GLU A 170 -18.30 -14.36 7.49
C GLU A 170 -18.84 -12.95 7.24
N ASP A 171 -17.95 -12.04 6.84
CA ASP A 171 -18.24 -10.61 6.74
C ASP A 171 -19.11 -10.27 5.53
N VAL A 172 -18.93 -10.99 4.40
CA VAL A 172 -19.52 -10.66 3.10
C VAL A 172 -20.44 -11.77 2.59
N ILE A 173 -19.96 -13.01 2.44
CA ILE A 173 -20.71 -14.07 1.76
C ILE A 173 -21.94 -14.49 2.55
N LEU A 174 -21.84 -14.64 3.88
CA LEU A 174 -22.99 -14.98 4.71
C LEU A 174 -24.05 -13.88 4.72
N ALA A 175 -23.70 -12.64 4.40
CA ALA A 175 -24.68 -11.56 4.25
C ALA A 175 -25.48 -11.66 2.94
N ALA A 176 -24.94 -12.35 1.92
CA ALA A 176 -25.56 -12.47 0.61
C ALA A 176 -26.71 -13.49 0.59
N SER A 177 -27.67 -13.24 -0.31
CA SER A 177 -28.81 -14.15 -0.57
C SER A 177 -28.36 -15.50 -1.15
N PHE A 178 -27.22 -15.54 -1.85
CA PHE A 178 -26.67 -16.74 -2.49
C PHE A 178 -25.64 -17.50 -1.65
N ARG A 179 -25.57 -17.27 -0.33
CA ARG A 179 -24.65 -17.98 0.58
C ARG A 179 -24.70 -19.52 0.49
N GLY A 180 -25.84 -20.08 0.07
CA GLY A 180 -26.03 -21.52 -0.11
C GLY A 180 -25.22 -22.13 -1.26
N ASN A 181 -24.68 -21.28 -2.16
CA ASN A 181 -23.85 -21.71 -3.29
C ASN A 181 -22.35 -21.74 -2.94
N TRP A 182 -22.03 -21.66 -1.65
CA TRP A 182 -20.66 -21.69 -1.13
C TRP A 182 -20.51 -22.84 -0.14
N GLY A 183 -19.34 -23.47 -0.15
CA GLY A 183 -19.00 -24.56 0.76
C GLY A 183 -17.56 -24.48 1.24
N PRO A 184 -17.20 -25.28 2.27
CA PRO A 184 -15.81 -25.39 2.70
C PRO A 184 -14.93 -25.88 1.55
N TYR A 185 -13.66 -25.46 1.56
CA TYR A 185 -12.67 -25.97 0.63
C TYR A 185 -11.87 -27.09 1.29
N ASP A 186 -12.12 -28.32 0.86
CA ASP A 186 -11.59 -29.52 1.52
C ASP A 186 -10.09 -29.76 1.27
N ARG A 187 -9.48 -29.01 0.34
CA ARG A 187 -8.06 -29.14 0.04
C ARG A 187 -7.25 -28.50 1.16
N ALA A 188 -6.33 -29.26 1.74
CA ALA A 188 -5.38 -28.72 2.69
C ALA A 188 -4.48 -27.67 2.02
N HIS A 189 -4.31 -26.52 2.68
CA HIS A 189 -3.41 -25.46 2.25
C HIS A 189 -1.97 -25.90 2.54
N ALA A 190 -1.26 -26.35 1.51
CA ALA A 190 0.10 -26.87 1.67
C ALA A 190 1.09 -25.76 2.05
N ALA A 191 2.08 -26.09 2.88
CA ALA A 191 3.10 -25.16 3.42
C ALA A 191 3.81 -24.30 2.35
N GLY A 192 4.07 -24.86 1.17
CA GLY A 192 4.72 -24.13 0.06
C GLY A 192 3.80 -23.25 -0.79
N GLU A 193 2.48 -23.35 -0.63
CA GLU A 193 1.51 -22.68 -1.50
C GLU A 193 1.06 -21.35 -0.92
N THR A 194 0.99 -20.32 -1.77
CA THR A 194 0.38 -19.03 -1.41
C THR A 194 -1.01 -18.97 -2.00
N TRP A 195 -2.03 -18.84 -1.15
CA TRP A 195 -3.42 -18.64 -1.58
C TRP A 195 -3.87 -17.22 -1.24
N ALA A 196 -4.67 -16.62 -2.11
CA ALA A 196 -5.23 -15.28 -1.93
C ALA A 196 -6.75 -15.34 -1.86
N CYS A 197 -7.35 -14.33 -1.23
CA CYS A 197 -8.80 -14.25 -1.09
C CYS A 197 -9.39 -13.40 -2.22
N ASP A 198 -10.07 -14.03 -3.17
CA ASP A 198 -10.69 -13.34 -4.31
C ASP A 198 -11.86 -12.44 -3.89
N VAL A 199 -12.54 -12.79 -2.80
CA VAL A 199 -13.61 -11.93 -2.22
C VAL A 199 -13.03 -10.62 -1.65
N ALA A 200 -11.71 -10.51 -1.49
CA ALA A 200 -11.07 -9.27 -1.10
C ALA A 200 -10.86 -8.30 -2.28
N LEU A 201 -10.94 -8.78 -3.53
CA LEU A 201 -10.90 -7.94 -4.73
C LEU A 201 -12.06 -6.95 -4.69
N ARG A 202 -11.82 -5.68 -5.03
CA ARG A 202 -12.81 -4.61 -4.81
C ARG A 202 -14.07 -4.84 -5.65
N PHE A 203 -13.90 -5.29 -6.89
CA PHE A 203 -15.04 -5.63 -7.75
C PHE A 203 -15.86 -6.79 -7.17
N ILE A 204 -15.22 -7.92 -6.88
CA ILE A 204 -15.88 -9.12 -6.33
C ILE A 204 -16.61 -8.79 -5.04
N ARG A 205 -15.94 -8.08 -4.12
CA ARG A 205 -16.56 -7.61 -2.89
C ARG A 205 -17.80 -6.78 -3.16
N ARG A 206 -17.71 -5.76 -4.02
CA ARG A 206 -18.85 -4.89 -4.35
C ARG A 206 -20.02 -5.63 -4.97
N ILE A 207 -19.78 -6.55 -5.90
CA ILE A 207 -20.89 -7.33 -6.49
C ILE A 207 -21.51 -8.27 -5.46
N SER A 208 -20.71 -8.86 -4.56
CA SER A 208 -21.22 -9.67 -3.44
C SER A 208 -22.05 -8.85 -2.44
N GLU A 209 -21.73 -7.57 -2.33
CA GLU A 209 -22.43 -6.62 -1.48
C GLU A 209 -23.71 -6.06 -2.11
N LYS A 210 -23.73 -5.84 -3.43
CA LYS A 210 -24.79 -5.12 -4.15
C LYS A 210 -25.81 -6.03 -4.82
N PHE A 211 -25.39 -7.16 -5.41
CA PHE A 211 -26.31 -8.02 -6.16
C PHE A 211 -27.44 -8.59 -5.29
N PRO A 212 -27.21 -8.96 -4.01
CA PRO A 212 -28.29 -9.46 -3.17
C PRO A 212 -29.44 -8.49 -2.92
N VAL A 213 -29.20 -7.17 -3.07
CA VAL A 213 -30.19 -6.12 -2.83
C VAL A 213 -30.73 -5.48 -4.12
N LEU A 214 -30.09 -5.74 -5.26
CA LEU A 214 -30.53 -5.20 -6.54
C LEU A 214 -31.67 -6.05 -7.14
N PRO A 215 -32.80 -5.45 -7.54
CA PRO A 215 -33.90 -6.18 -8.15
C PRO A 215 -33.47 -6.98 -9.38
N GLY A 216 -33.94 -8.23 -9.47
CA GLY A 216 -33.72 -9.09 -10.63
C GLY A 216 -32.31 -9.67 -10.78
N ARG A 217 -31.36 -9.35 -9.89
CA ARG A 217 -30.03 -9.99 -9.89
C ARG A 217 -30.08 -11.35 -9.20
N THR A 218 -29.48 -12.33 -9.85
CA THR A 218 -29.46 -13.74 -9.41
C THR A 218 -28.03 -14.21 -9.11
N TRP A 219 -27.90 -15.43 -8.59
CA TRP A 219 -26.58 -16.10 -8.51
C TRP A 219 -25.89 -16.16 -9.88
N GLU A 220 -26.67 -16.39 -10.93
CA GLU A 220 -26.16 -16.52 -12.30
C GLU A 220 -25.49 -15.23 -12.79
N ASP A 221 -26.10 -14.08 -12.51
CA ASP A 221 -25.51 -12.77 -12.79
C ASP A 221 -24.18 -12.58 -12.05
N TRP A 222 -24.16 -12.96 -10.76
CA TRP A 222 -22.97 -12.82 -9.91
C TRP A 222 -21.84 -13.71 -10.40
N ALA A 223 -22.13 -14.99 -10.67
CA ALA A 223 -21.15 -15.98 -11.12
C ALA A 223 -20.57 -15.60 -12.50
N CYS A 224 -21.41 -15.16 -13.44
CA CYS A 224 -20.93 -14.67 -14.75
C CYS A 224 -20.06 -13.43 -14.61
N SER A 225 -20.45 -12.47 -13.75
CA SER A 225 -19.68 -11.25 -13.53
C SER A 225 -18.32 -11.53 -12.87
N ALA A 226 -18.30 -12.40 -11.86
CA ALA A 226 -17.08 -12.83 -11.20
C ALA A 226 -16.16 -13.59 -12.16
N ALA A 227 -16.67 -14.57 -12.91
CA ALA A 227 -15.89 -15.32 -13.89
C ALA A 227 -15.32 -14.41 -15.00
N ASN A 228 -16.10 -13.47 -15.53
CA ASN A 228 -15.62 -12.51 -16.52
C ASN A 228 -14.46 -11.67 -15.94
N HIS A 229 -14.64 -11.12 -14.74
CA HIS A 229 -13.63 -10.31 -14.08
C HIS A 229 -12.32 -11.07 -13.82
N MET A 230 -12.40 -12.33 -13.37
CA MET A 230 -11.22 -13.16 -13.09
C MET A 230 -10.46 -13.52 -14.37
N ASN A 231 -11.14 -13.64 -15.51
CA ASN A 231 -10.53 -13.96 -16.80
C ASN A 231 -10.00 -12.73 -17.56
N GLN A 232 -10.26 -11.51 -17.08
CA GLN A 232 -9.77 -10.29 -17.74
C GLN A 232 -8.25 -10.10 -17.55
N PRO A 233 -7.53 -9.62 -18.58
CA PRO A 233 -6.11 -9.31 -18.47
C PRO A 233 -5.82 -8.26 -17.39
N THR A 234 -4.90 -8.56 -16.49
CA THR A 234 -4.39 -7.59 -15.51
C THR A 234 -3.81 -6.37 -16.22
N CYS A 235 -4.05 -5.19 -15.66
CA CYS A 235 -3.44 -3.96 -16.16
C CYS A 235 -2.08 -3.78 -15.48
N GLN A 236 -0.99 -4.29 -16.07
CA GLN A 236 0.33 -4.29 -15.43
C GLN A 236 1.01 -2.91 -15.52
N TRP A 237 1.86 -2.60 -14.54
CA TRP A 237 2.66 -1.37 -14.55
C TRP A 237 3.73 -1.45 -15.65
N GLY A 238 3.77 -0.49 -16.57
CA GLY A 238 4.72 -0.45 -17.69
C GLY A 238 4.18 -0.88 -19.06
N ASP A 239 2.95 -1.41 -19.16
CA ASP A 239 2.28 -1.56 -20.47
C ASP A 239 1.79 -0.19 -20.95
N ASP A 240 2.71 0.67 -21.40
CA ASP A 240 2.40 2.03 -21.85
C ASP A 240 1.85 2.04 -23.28
N ASN A 241 1.89 0.89 -23.97
CA ASN A 241 1.48 0.73 -25.36
C ASN A 241 0.53 -0.46 -25.56
N MET A 242 -0.69 -0.37 -25.02
CA MET A 242 -1.70 -1.40 -25.24
C MET A 242 -2.43 -1.15 -26.56
N SER A 243 -2.71 -2.21 -27.32
CA SER A 243 -3.58 -2.10 -28.49
C SER A 243 -5.01 -1.73 -28.06
N SER A 244 -5.65 -0.84 -28.82
CA SER A 244 -7.05 -0.43 -28.60
C SER A 244 -8.03 -1.61 -28.62
N SER A 245 -7.72 -2.68 -29.36
CA SER A 245 -8.55 -3.89 -29.47
C SER A 245 -8.21 -4.98 -28.45
N SER A 246 -7.15 -4.82 -27.65
CA SER A 246 -6.71 -5.85 -26.69
C SER A 246 -7.71 -6.10 -25.55
N ARG A 247 -8.61 -5.15 -25.30
CA ARG A 247 -9.57 -5.16 -24.20
C ARG A 247 -10.66 -4.13 -24.47
N LYS A 248 -11.76 -4.18 -23.72
CA LYS A 248 -12.75 -3.11 -23.74
C LYS A 248 -12.26 -1.92 -22.92
N TRP A 249 -12.72 -0.75 -23.33
CA TRP A 249 -12.33 0.51 -22.74
C TRP A 249 -13.55 1.33 -22.34
N VAL A 250 -13.35 2.16 -21.32
CA VAL A 250 -14.37 2.97 -20.68
C VAL A 250 -13.88 4.41 -20.63
N ARG A 251 -14.78 5.36 -20.93
CA ARG A 251 -14.55 6.80 -20.84
C ARG A 251 -15.62 7.47 -19.99
N LEU A 252 -15.37 8.70 -19.58
CA LEU A 252 -16.43 9.54 -19.02
C LEU A 252 -17.51 9.79 -20.07
N ARG A 253 -18.77 9.68 -19.65
CA ARG A 253 -19.95 9.89 -20.48
C ARG A 253 -19.88 11.24 -21.20
N GLY A 254 -20.25 11.22 -22.49
CA GLY A 254 -20.21 12.40 -23.35
C GLY A 254 -18.80 12.88 -23.68
N GLY A 255 -17.75 12.12 -23.36
CA GLY A 255 -16.38 12.47 -23.69
C GLY A 255 -15.84 13.70 -22.95
N ARG A 256 -16.36 14.03 -21.75
CA ARG A 256 -15.96 15.21 -20.96
C ARG A 256 -14.44 15.38 -20.82
N VAL A 257 -13.72 14.26 -20.64
CA VAL A 257 -12.24 14.25 -20.59
C VAL A 257 -11.70 13.17 -21.55
N PRO A 258 -11.55 13.45 -22.86
CA PRO A 258 -11.26 12.44 -23.88
C PRO A 258 -9.92 11.70 -23.69
N SER A 259 -8.99 12.35 -22.99
CA SER A 259 -7.67 11.84 -22.63
C SER A 259 -7.69 10.82 -21.50
N ILE A 260 -8.76 10.79 -20.69
CA ILE A 260 -8.92 9.79 -19.64
C ILE A 260 -9.66 8.58 -20.20
N ARG A 261 -8.93 7.46 -20.24
CA ARG A 261 -9.44 6.17 -20.69
C ARG A 261 -9.06 5.11 -19.67
N THR A 262 -9.99 4.23 -19.36
CA THR A 262 -9.79 3.17 -18.38
C THR A 262 -10.14 1.85 -19.03
N CYS A 263 -9.30 0.83 -18.86
CA CYS A 263 -9.67 -0.51 -19.32
C CYS A 263 -10.79 -1.11 -18.46
N GLU A 264 -11.57 -2.04 -19.01
CA GLU A 264 -12.68 -2.72 -18.31
C GLU A 264 -12.27 -3.22 -16.91
N LYS A 265 -11.12 -3.89 -16.78
CA LYS A 265 -10.59 -4.36 -15.49
C LYS A 265 -10.38 -3.24 -14.46
N CYS A 266 -9.72 -2.15 -14.86
CA CYS A 266 -9.50 -1.03 -13.95
C CYS A 266 -10.80 -0.28 -13.63
N TYR A 267 -11.74 -0.22 -14.58
CA TYR A 267 -13.06 0.35 -14.34
C TYR A 267 -13.84 -0.48 -13.32
N GLU A 268 -13.83 -1.80 -13.47
CA GLU A 268 -14.44 -2.75 -12.54
C GLU A 268 -13.83 -2.66 -11.14
N GLU A 269 -12.51 -2.44 -11.02
CA GLU A 269 -11.84 -2.29 -9.73
C GLU A 269 -12.04 -0.93 -9.07
N GLN A 270 -12.23 0.15 -9.84
CA GLN A 270 -12.34 1.50 -9.28
C GLN A 270 -13.78 2.03 -9.21
N PHE A 271 -14.56 1.94 -10.29
CA PHE A 271 -15.82 2.69 -10.42
C PHE A 271 -17.07 1.82 -10.47
N ALA A 272 -17.01 0.59 -10.97
CA ALA A 272 -18.21 -0.24 -11.10
C ALA A 272 -18.90 -0.42 -9.74
N PHE A 273 -20.21 -0.25 -9.70
CA PHE A 273 -21.02 -0.33 -8.48
C PHE A 273 -20.61 0.67 -7.39
N THR A 274 -20.21 1.88 -7.80
CA THR A 274 -20.07 3.07 -6.94
C THR A 274 -21.01 4.17 -7.40
N ALA A 275 -21.13 5.23 -6.59
CA ALA A 275 -21.88 6.44 -6.95
C ALA A 275 -21.46 7.03 -8.31
N LEU A 276 -20.19 6.89 -8.72
CA LEU A 276 -19.68 7.41 -9.99
C LEU A 276 -19.90 6.45 -11.18
N SER A 277 -20.39 5.23 -10.97
CA SER A 277 -20.49 4.21 -12.03
C SER A 277 -21.30 4.68 -13.25
N ARG A 278 -22.32 5.52 -13.03
CA ARG A 278 -23.25 6.04 -14.05
C ARG A 278 -22.63 7.10 -14.96
N GLU A 279 -21.54 7.70 -14.49
CA GLU A 279 -20.80 8.78 -15.16
C GLU A 279 -19.86 8.28 -16.26
N PHE A 280 -19.75 6.96 -16.41
CA PHE A 280 -18.89 6.31 -17.38
C PHE A 280 -19.70 5.54 -18.42
N GLU A 281 -19.13 5.39 -19.61
CA GLU A 281 -19.67 4.61 -20.72
C GLU A 281 -18.56 3.79 -21.39
N PHE A 282 -18.94 2.61 -21.91
CA PHE A 282 -18.03 1.83 -22.74
C PHE A 282 -17.81 2.52 -24.09
N ILE A 283 -16.55 2.53 -24.53
CA ILE A 283 -16.20 3.02 -25.85
C ILE A 283 -16.60 1.95 -26.87
N PRO A 284 -17.43 2.30 -27.88
CA PRO A 284 -17.82 1.35 -28.92
C PRO A 284 -16.61 0.78 -29.67
N PRO A 285 -16.64 -0.49 -30.11
CA PRO A 285 -15.56 -1.08 -30.90
C PRO A 285 -15.24 -0.31 -32.19
N GLU A 286 -16.24 0.33 -32.80
CA GLU A 286 -16.11 1.15 -34.00
C GLU A 286 -15.17 2.36 -33.76
N ASP A 287 -15.33 3.05 -32.64
CA ASP A 287 -14.45 4.14 -32.21
C ASP A 287 -13.02 3.65 -31.97
N THR A 288 -12.86 2.42 -31.44
CA THR A 288 -11.53 1.84 -31.20
C THR A 288 -10.77 1.48 -32.48
N ALA A 289 -11.50 1.17 -33.56
CA ALA A 289 -10.94 0.81 -34.86
C ALA A 289 -10.57 2.05 -35.70
N MET A 290 -11.28 3.17 -35.54
CA MET A 290 -10.99 4.41 -36.26
C MET A 290 -9.69 5.10 -35.84
N HIS A 291 -9.20 4.86 -34.61
CA HIS A 291 -8.00 5.52 -34.07
C HIS A 291 -6.67 4.88 -34.51
N GLY A 292 -6.67 3.94 -35.47
CA GLY A 292 -5.44 3.31 -35.96
C GLY A 292 -4.71 2.47 -34.90
N PRO A 293 -3.46 2.05 -35.16
CA PRO A 293 -2.66 1.25 -34.22
C PRO A 293 -2.08 2.07 -33.06
N ASP A 294 -2.57 3.28 -32.80
CA ASP A 294 -2.03 4.16 -31.77
C ASP A 294 -2.14 3.48 -30.40
N PRO A 295 -1.06 3.48 -29.60
CA PRO A 295 -1.05 2.85 -28.29
C PRO A 295 -2.03 3.55 -27.35
N TRP A 296 -2.93 2.76 -26.74
CA TRP A 296 -3.81 3.24 -25.69
C TRP A 296 -3.17 3.03 -24.32
N TYR A 297 -3.42 3.99 -23.44
CA TYR A 297 -2.93 4.00 -22.07
C TYR A 297 -4.11 4.04 -21.09
N CYS A 298 -4.06 3.19 -20.06
CA CYS A 298 -5.07 3.20 -19.00
C CYS A 298 -4.70 4.24 -17.93
N SER A 299 -5.46 5.33 -17.86
CA SER A 299 -5.22 6.46 -16.95
C SER A 299 -5.25 6.08 -15.47
N MET A 300 -5.91 4.98 -15.08
CA MET A 300 -5.89 4.49 -13.68
C MET A 300 -4.51 4.00 -13.21
N LYS A 301 -3.52 3.87 -14.11
CA LYS A 301 -2.13 3.65 -13.73
C LYS A 301 -1.47 4.91 -13.17
N ASP A 302 -1.96 6.09 -13.55
CA ASP A 302 -1.50 7.35 -12.98
C ASP A 302 -2.07 7.52 -11.58
N LEU A 303 -1.20 7.47 -10.57
CA LEU A 303 -1.59 7.63 -9.16
C LEU A 303 -2.46 8.88 -8.92
N PRO A 304 -2.19 10.07 -9.52
CA PRO A 304 -3.08 11.21 -9.40
C PRO A 304 -4.52 10.92 -9.84
N VAL A 305 -4.72 10.22 -10.96
CA VAL A 305 -6.08 9.90 -11.44
C VAL A 305 -6.77 8.94 -10.47
N LEU A 306 -6.05 7.94 -9.98
CA LEU A 306 -6.55 6.98 -8.99
C LEU A 306 -6.94 7.68 -7.67
N LEU A 307 -6.13 8.63 -7.19
CA LEU A 307 -6.42 9.39 -5.97
C LEU A 307 -7.62 10.33 -6.17
N ALA A 308 -7.70 11.03 -7.30
CA ALA A 308 -8.85 11.89 -7.62
C ALA A 308 -10.15 11.09 -7.63
N ALA A 309 -10.13 9.89 -8.21
CA ALA A 309 -11.27 8.97 -8.16
C ALA A 309 -11.60 8.54 -6.73
N ALA A 310 -10.61 8.09 -5.96
CA ALA A 310 -10.81 7.66 -4.57
C ALA A 310 -11.38 8.76 -3.67
N MET A 311 -11.03 10.02 -3.90
CA MET A 311 -11.55 11.17 -3.15
C MET A 311 -12.95 11.61 -3.58
N SER A 312 -13.35 11.28 -4.82
CA SER A 312 -14.65 11.68 -5.38
C SER A 312 -15.72 10.59 -5.22
N ILE A 313 -15.33 9.33 -5.00
CA ILE A 313 -16.27 8.21 -4.82
C ILE A 313 -17.11 8.34 -3.53
N PRO A 314 -16.53 8.55 -2.32
CA PRO A 314 -17.32 8.68 -1.09
C PRO A 314 -18.37 9.82 -1.09
N PRO A 315 -18.08 11.03 -1.61
CA PRO A 315 -19.11 12.06 -1.77
C PRO A 315 -20.03 11.81 -2.98
N GLY A 316 -19.70 10.90 -3.89
CA GLY A 316 -20.40 10.74 -5.17
C GLY A 316 -20.30 11.99 -6.06
N ASP A 317 -19.26 12.80 -5.88
CA ASP A 317 -19.14 14.13 -6.47
C ASP A 317 -18.34 14.09 -7.77
N VAL A 318 -19.04 13.86 -8.89
CA VAL A 318 -18.44 13.90 -10.23
C VAL A 318 -17.92 15.30 -10.59
N ASP A 319 -18.53 16.35 -10.02
CA ASP A 319 -18.16 17.75 -10.28
C ASP A 319 -16.83 18.12 -9.61
N SER A 320 -16.41 17.38 -8.58
CA SER A 320 -15.03 17.43 -8.07
C SER A 320 -14.07 16.55 -8.90
N PHE A 321 -14.53 15.41 -9.43
CA PHE A 321 -13.69 14.49 -10.20
C PHE A 321 -13.29 15.07 -11.57
N VAL A 322 -14.25 15.54 -12.37
CA VAL A 322 -14.04 15.95 -13.77
C VAL A 322 -13.02 17.09 -13.88
N PRO A 323 -13.13 18.21 -13.15
CA PRO A 323 -12.13 19.29 -13.21
C PRO A 323 -10.74 18.83 -12.74
N SER A 324 -10.69 17.92 -11.76
CA SER A 324 -9.42 17.33 -11.31
C SER A 324 -8.78 16.49 -12.40
N ALA A 325 -9.58 15.66 -13.07
CA ALA A 325 -9.21 14.83 -14.20
C ALA A 325 -8.69 15.66 -15.39
N GLU A 326 -9.39 16.73 -15.76
CA GLU A 326 -8.98 17.66 -16.83
C GLU A 326 -7.62 18.29 -16.50
N LEU A 327 -7.45 18.79 -15.28
CA LEU A 327 -6.21 19.43 -14.87
C LEU A 327 -5.04 18.44 -14.81
N ILE A 328 -5.27 17.21 -14.35
CA ILE A 328 -4.26 16.14 -14.37
C ILE A 328 -3.87 15.81 -15.81
N ALA A 329 -4.84 15.68 -16.73
CA ALA A 329 -4.58 15.32 -18.11
C ALA A 329 -3.91 16.43 -18.93
N ALA A 330 -4.14 17.70 -18.56
CA ALA A 330 -3.50 18.85 -19.19
C ALA A 330 -2.04 19.05 -18.75
N ASN A 331 -1.56 18.34 -17.73
CA ASN A 331 -0.23 18.52 -17.15
C ASN A 331 0.67 17.30 -17.32
N PRO A 332 2.01 17.48 -17.28
CA PRO A 332 2.95 16.38 -17.36
C PRO A 332 2.71 15.32 -16.28
N ARG A 333 2.91 14.04 -16.64
CA ARG A 333 2.73 12.93 -15.71
C ARG A 333 3.74 12.97 -14.57
N CYS A 334 3.26 12.62 -13.37
CA CYS A 334 4.11 12.45 -12.20
C CYS A 334 4.86 11.11 -12.27
N THR A 335 6.07 11.13 -12.82
CA THR A 335 6.92 9.93 -12.95
C THR A 335 8.05 9.92 -11.92
N HIS A 336 8.67 8.75 -11.71
CA HIS A 336 9.84 8.60 -10.84
C HIS A 336 11.06 9.40 -11.32
N ASN A 337 11.13 9.66 -12.63
CA ASN A 337 12.19 10.48 -13.21
C ASN A 337 12.02 11.96 -12.86
N GLY A 338 10.83 12.41 -12.48
CA GLY A 338 10.52 13.82 -12.25
C GLY A 338 9.83 14.48 -13.44
N ILE A 339 9.55 15.78 -13.30
CA ILE A 339 8.81 16.59 -14.27
C ILE A 339 9.67 17.78 -14.69
N ARG A 340 9.65 18.11 -15.98
CA ARG A 340 10.18 19.36 -16.54
C ARG A 340 9.04 20.34 -16.75
N HIS A 341 9.28 21.64 -16.50
CA HIS A 341 8.29 22.71 -16.69
C HIS A 341 6.94 22.44 -15.98
N GLY A 342 7.00 21.79 -14.81
CA GLY A 342 5.81 21.49 -14.01
C GLY A 342 5.34 22.71 -13.21
N THR A 343 4.05 22.77 -12.92
CA THR A 343 3.51 23.65 -11.89
C THR A 343 3.64 22.98 -10.52
N TRP A 344 4.19 23.71 -9.55
CA TRP A 344 4.54 23.18 -8.23
C TRP A 344 3.79 23.90 -7.11
N TYR A 345 3.43 23.14 -6.08
CA TYR A 345 2.77 23.61 -4.86
C TYR A 345 3.58 23.21 -3.63
N THR A 346 3.54 24.07 -2.62
CA THR A 346 4.09 23.83 -1.27
C THR A 346 3.06 24.19 -0.20
N LEU A 347 3.32 23.91 1.07
CA LEU A 347 2.42 24.32 2.15
C LEU A 347 2.50 25.83 2.36
N ALA A 348 1.34 26.44 2.60
CA ALA A 348 1.27 27.84 3.00
C ALA A 348 1.91 28.05 4.39
N GLY A 349 2.45 29.26 4.63
CA GLY A 349 2.96 29.67 5.94
C GLY A 349 4.47 29.54 6.15
N GLY A 350 5.28 29.54 5.09
CA GLY A 350 6.66 30.04 5.12
C GLY A 350 7.80 29.16 5.69
N ASP A 351 7.51 28.06 6.39
CA ASP A 351 8.54 27.26 7.07
C ASP A 351 8.83 25.90 6.42
N VAL A 352 8.54 25.75 5.13
CA VAL A 352 8.84 24.52 4.39
C VAL A 352 10.15 24.68 3.63
N ARG A 353 11.00 23.65 3.66
CA ARG A 353 12.24 23.63 2.88
C ARG A 353 11.95 23.72 1.38
N ASP A 354 12.82 24.43 0.66
CA ASP A 354 12.69 24.73 -0.78
C ASP A 354 12.58 23.51 -1.71
N ASP A 355 12.94 22.33 -1.21
CA ASP A 355 12.93 21.06 -1.93
C ASP A 355 11.62 20.27 -1.79
N PHE A 356 10.71 20.67 -0.90
CA PHE A 356 9.38 20.08 -0.84
C PHE A 356 8.48 20.70 -1.89
N ARG A 357 8.20 19.93 -2.94
CA ARG A 357 7.36 20.37 -4.06
C ARG A 357 6.41 19.28 -4.48
N ILE A 358 5.13 19.60 -4.50
CA ILE A 358 4.07 18.72 -5.01
C ILE A 358 3.68 19.20 -6.41
N CYS A 359 3.73 18.31 -7.40
CA CYS A 359 3.29 18.68 -8.74
C CYS A 359 1.77 18.92 -8.78
N VAL A 360 1.31 19.77 -9.68
CA VAL A 360 -0.10 20.11 -9.85
C VAL A 360 -1.03 18.89 -9.95
N SER A 361 -0.61 17.81 -10.60
CA SER A 361 -1.42 16.59 -10.71
C SER A 361 -1.62 15.91 -9.35
N CYS A 362 -0.56 15.71 -8.57
CA CYS A 362 -0.63 15.15 -7.21
C CYS A 362 -1.37 16.08 -6.24
N TYR A 363 -1.13 17.39 -6.37
CA TYR A 363 -1.81 18.42 -5.59
C TYR A 363 -3.32 18.38 -5.81
N THR A 364 -3.71 18.42 -7.08
CA THR A 364 -5.11 18.46 -7.49
C THR A 364 -5.86 17.21 -7.05
N ALA A 365 -5.27 16.05 -7.31
CA ALA A 365 -5.89 14.75 -7.08
C ALA A 365 -6.32 14.48 -5.63
N LEU A 366 -5.59 15.01 -4.66
CA LEU A 366 -5.85 14.74 -3.25
C LEU A 366 -6.30 16.00 -2.51
N PHE A 367 -5.49 17.05 -2.55
CA PHE A 367 -5.68 18.22 -1.71
C PHE A 367 -6.78 19.13 -2.27
N LYS A 368 -6.75 19.43 -3.58
CA LYS A 368 -7.79 20.27 -4.19
C LYS A 368 -9.15 19.57 -4.18
N THR A 369 -9.21 18.29 -4.55
CA THR A 369 -10.45 17.49 -4.50
C THR A 369 -11.05 17.45 -3.08
N ALA A 370 -10.20 17.35 -2.04
CA ALA A 370 -10.62 17.41 -0.64
C ALA A 370 -11.02 18.81 -0.13
N GLY A 371 -10.84 19.88 -0.93
CA GLY A 371 -11.10 21.25 -0.51
C GLY A 371 -10.03 21.85 0.41
N LEU A 372 -8.78 21.39 0.28
CA LEU A 372 -7.64 21.79 1.12
C LEU A 372 -6.78 22.91 0.50
N ASP A 373 -7.27 23.56 -0.56
CA ASP A 373 -6.53 24.54 -1.36
C ASP A 373 -5.93 25.68 -0.50
N ARG A 374 -6.68 26.13 0.51
CA ARG A 374 -6.26 27.18 1.47
C ARG A 374 -4.98 26.86 2.27
N PHE A 375 -4.56 25.60 2.32
CA PHE A 375 -3.36 25.18 3.06
C PHE A 375 -2.12 25.09 2.19
N PHE A 376 -2.24 25.39 0.90
CA PHE A 376 -1.17 25.33 -0.06
C PHE A 376 -1.02 26.67 -0.76
N GLU A 377 0.19 26.89 -1.26
CA GLU A 377 0.51 28.00 -2.15
C GLU A 377 1.31 27.49 -3.33
N GLN A 378 1.17 28.16 -4.46
CA GLN A 378 1.95 27.84 -5.64
C GLN A 378 3.38 28.33 -5.43
N VAL A 379 4.36 27.47 -5.71
CA VAL A 379 5.78 27.86 -5.65
C VAL A 379 6.04 28.90 -6.73
N ALA A 380 6.52 30.07 -6.31
CA ALA A 380 6.98 31.10 -7.23
C ALA A 380 8.32 30.65 -7.85
N ASP A 381 8.27 29.96 -8.98
CA ASP A 381 9.46 29.75 -9.79
C ASP A 381 9.86 31.11 -10.38
N ALA A 382 10.96 31.69 -9.88
CA ALA A 382 11.64 32.80 -10.53
C ALA A 382 12.11 32.30 -11.90
N ASP A 383 11.33 32.65 -12.92
CA ASP A 383 11.43 32.21 -14.31
C ASP A 383 11.11 30.72 -14.52
N GLY A 384 10.04 30.44 -15.28
CA GLY A 384 9.67 29.09 -15.79
C GLY A 384 10.71 28.42 -16.71
N SER A 385 11.98 28.81 -16.56
CA SER A 385 13.18 28.44 -17.31
C SER A 385 13.95 27.26 -16.70
N SER A 386 13.56 26.74 -15.54
CA SER A 386 14.19 25.55 -14.95
C SER A 386 14.00 24.34 -15.87
N GLN A 387 15.00 24.08 -16.72
CA GLN A 387 15.15 22.83 -17.46
C GLN A 387 15.47 21.64 -16.54
N ALA A 388 15.74 21.92 -15.25
CA ALA A 388 16.04 20.90 -14.27
C ALA A 388 14.82 19.99 -14.06
N LEU A 389 15.10 18.70 -14.03
CA LEU A 389 14.13 17.66 -13.76
C LEU A 389 13.87 17.63 -12.26
N VAL A 390 12.66 18.01 -11.84
CA VAL A 390 12.30 18.10 -10.41
C VAL A 390 11.41 16.92 -10.04
N ALA A 391 11.76 16.22 -8.95
CA ALA A 391 10.98 15.11 -8.43
C ALA A 391 9.83 15.63 -7.56
N CYS A 392 8.63 15.08 -7.74
CA CYS A 392 7.50 15.38 -6.87
C CYS A 392 7.66 14.66 -5.53
N SER A 393 7.61 15.41 -4.43
CA SER A 393 7.66 14.84 -3.07
C SER A 393 6.47 13.92 -2.79
N PHE A 394 5.37 14.10 -3.51
CA PHE A 394 4.16 13.28 -3.43
C PHE A 394 4.10 12.17 -4.52
N ASN A 395 5.25 11.80 -5.11
CA ASN A 395 5.33 10.63 -5.99
C ASN A 395 5.42 9.33 -5.16
N ARG A 396 4.87 8.22 -5.65
CA ARG A 396 4.95 6.91 -4.97
C ARG A 396 6.38 6.42 -4.71
N THR A 397 7.32 6.84 -5.55
CA THR A 397 8.76 6.51 -5.44
C THR A 397 9.53 7.50 -4.58
N ALA A 398 8.89 8.60 -4.15
CA ALA A 398 9.54 9.56 -3.27
C ALA A 398 9.91 8.90 -1.93
N PRO A 399 11.05 9.28 -1.34
CA PRO A 399 11.40 8.84 0.00
C PRO A 399 10.25 9.13 0.96
N ARG A 400 9.90 8.17 1.81
CA ARG A 400 8.86 8.31 2.85
C ARG A 400 7.43 8.55 2.33
N TRP A 401 7.15 8.32 1.05
CA TRP A 401 5.79 8.40 0.48
C TRP A 401 4.71 7.78 1.39
N ARG A 402 4.96 6.56 1.90
CA ARG A 402 4.01 5.84 2.78
C ARG A 402 3.76 6.58 4.09
N GLN A 403 4.80 7.11 4.73
CA GLN A 403 4.70 7.87 5.98
C GLN A 403 3.94 9.17 5.72
N GLN A 404 4.30 9.88 4.65
CA GLN A 404 3.62 11.11 4.26
C GLN A 404 2.13 10.88 3.99
N TYR A 405 1.79 9.84 3.23
CA TYR A 405 0.41 9.49 2.92
C TYR A 405 -0.37 9.08 4.19
N ALA A 406 0.25 8.36 5.12
CA ALA A 406 -0.37 8.03 6.41
C ALA A 406 -0.71 9.28 7.22
N GLN A 407 0.18 10.28 7.24
CA GLN A 407 -0.07 11.57 7.91
C GLN A 407 -1.20 12.37 7.23
N VAL A 408 -1.31 12.30 5.90
CA VAL A 408 -2.48 12.89 5.20
C VAL A 408 -3.76 12.16 5.58
N GLN A 409 -3.77 10.83 5.61
CA GLN A 409 -4.94 10.05 6.02
C GLN A 409 -5.36 10.39 7.46
N GLU A 410 -4.41 10.45 8.39
CA GLU A 410 -4.66 10.85 9.76
C GLU A 410 -5.27 12.25 9.85
N ALA A 411 -4.66 13.24 9.17
CA ALA A 411 -5.19 14.61 9.14
C ALA A 411 -6.61 14.67 8.57
N LEU A 412 -6.91 13.94 7.49
CA LEU A 412 -8.24 13.88 6.87
C LEU A 412 -9.28 13.23 7.81
N GLN A 413 -8.89 12.19 8.54
CA GLN A 413 -9.80 11.46 9.45
C GLN A 413 -10.08 12.25 10.72
N THR A 414 -9.05 12.86 11.31
CA THR A 414 -9.18 13.61 12.56
C THR A 414 -9.58 15.06 12.33
N GLY A 415 -9.47 15.58 11.11
CA GLY A 415 -9.74 16.99 10.81
C GLY A 415 -8.67 17.96 11.28
N VAL A 416 -7.47 17.49 11.64
CA VAL A 416 -6.42 18.34 12.25
C VAL A 416 -5.25 18.46 11.28
N TRP A 417 -5.18 19.59 10.58
CA TRP A 417 -4.16 19.80 9.54
C TRP A 417 -2.70 19.78 10.03
N PRO A 418 -2.37 20.28 11.23
CA PRO A 418 -1.02 20.19 11.80
C PRO A 418 -0.41 18.78 11.79
N ARG A 419 -1.22 17.71 11.91
CA ARG A 419 -0.73 16.32 11.87
C ARG A 419 0.08 16.05 10.59
N PHE A 420 -0.40 16.57 9.46
CA PHE A 420 0.34 16.50 8.20
C PHE A 420 1.36 17.62 8.05
N SER A 421 0.95 18.88 8.28
CA SER A 421 1.82 20.02 7.95
C SER A 421 3.07 20.12 8.82
N ASP A 422 3.00 19.79 10.12
CA ASP A 422 4.17 19.78 11.00
C ASP A 422 5.10 18.61 10.69
N TRP A 423 4.54 17.48 10.29
CA TRP A 423 5.34 16.35 9.81
C TRP A 423 6.14 16.75 8.57
N VAL A 424 5.52 17.44 7.60
CA VAL A 424 6.21 17.96 6.42
C VAL A 424 7.28 18.97 6.82
N ARG A 425 6.98 19.95 7.68
CA ARG A 425 8.00 20.92 8.15
C ARG A 425 9.18 20.24 8.85
N LYS A 426 8.92 19.16 9.60
CA LYS A 426 9.96 18.39 10.31
C LYS A 426 10.81 17.53 9.37
N TYR A 427 10.20 16.88 8.36
CA TYR A 427 10.86 15.83 7.58
C TYR A 427 11.07 16.13 6.10
N ALA A 428 10.50 17.21 5.57
CA ALA A 428 10.80 17.70 4.22
C ALA A 428 12.32 17.88 4.07
N GLY A 429 12.87 17.36 2.97
CA GLY A 429 14.31 17.44 2.69
C GLY A 429 15.22 16.70 3.67
N VAL A 430 14.68 15.84 4.52
CA VAL A 430 15.46 14.97 5.40
C VAL A 430 15.66 13.62 4.71
N PRO A 431 16.87 13.34 4.17
CA PRO A 431 17.11 12.08 3.48
C PRO A 431 16.96 10.89 4.46
N PRO A 432 16.44 9.74 3.99
CA PRO A 432 16.29 8.54 4.81
C PRO A 432 17.65 8.03 5.28
N CYS A 433 17.68 7.35 6.42
CA CYS A 433 18.87 6.77 7.01
C CYS A 433 19.30 5.55 6.18
N GLU A 434 20.51 5.60 5.62
CA GLU A 434 21.10 4.46 4.90
C GLU A 434 21.61 3.35 5.82
N ARG A 435 21.31 3.43 7.12
CA ARG A 435 21.63 2.42 8.12
C ARG A 435 23.13 2.10 8.16
N ASP A 436 23.49 0.87 7.81
CA ASP A 436 24.83 0.30 7.81
C ASP A 436 25.65 0.69 6.58
N GLU A 437 25.07 1.41 5.62
CA GLU A 437 25.82 1.90 4.47
C GLU A 437 26.56 3.21 4.80
N GLU A 438 27.80 3.30 4.34
CA GLU A 438 28.57 4.53 4.39
C GLU A 438 28.17 5.47 3.26
N VAL A 439 27.84 6.71 3.62
CA VAL A 439 27.53 7.78 2.67
C VAL A 439 28.52 8.91 2.78
N ASP A 440 28.86 9.48 1.63
CA ASP A 440 29.76 10.63 1.52
C ASP A 440 28.96 11.93 1.38
N ASN A 441 29.62 13.06 1.64
CA ASN A 441 29.15 14.41 1.34
C ASN A 441 27.75 14.71 1.90
N ARG A 442 27.56 14.40 3.19
CA ARG A 442 26.27 14.50 3.89
C ARG A 442 26.39 15.33 5.17
N ARG A 443 25.26 15.84 5.64
CA ARG A 443 25.16 16.53 6.94
C ARG A 443 24.97 15.52 8.07
N TRP A 444 25.70 15.74 9.17
CA TRP A 444 25.73 14.85 10.32
C TRP A 444 25.55 15.60 11.64
N TYR A 445 25.13 14.84 12.65
CA TYR A 445 25.06 15.23 14.05
C TYR A 445 25.93 14.27 14.89
N GLY A 446 26.21 14.62 16.14
CA GLY A 446 26.96 13.77 17.07
C GLY A 446 28.45 14.13 17.11
N TRP A 447 29.31 13.14 16.93
CA TRP A 447 30.78 13.28 16.99
C TRP A 447 31.40 12.64 15.74
N ASP A 448 32.64 12.99 15.39
CA ASP A 448 33.29 12.45 14.18
C ASP A 448 33.39 10.90 14.21
N GLU A 449 33.58 10.32 15.40
CA GLU A 449 33.63 8.86 15.60
C GLU A 449 32.28 8.23 15.95
N CYS A 450 31.23 9.02 16.13
CA CYS A 450 29.85 8.55 16.39
C CYS A 450 28.85 9.47 15.68
N THR A 451 28.75 9.27 14.36
CA THR A 451 27.94 10.09 13.47
C THR A 451 26.47 9.70 13.47
N ILE A 452 25.59 10.70 13.48
CA ILE A 452 24.13 10.54 13.53
C ILE A 452 23.53 11.24 12.31
N CYS A 453 22.78 10.51 11.48
CA CYS A 453 22.16 11.12 10.31
C CYS A 453 21.00 12.06 10.72
N PRO A 454 20.58 13.01 9.86
CA PRO A 454 19.51 13.94 10.17
C PRO A 454 18.18 13.26 10.54
N GLU A 455 17.86 12.11 9.95
CA GLU A 455 16.66 11.35 10.31
C GLU A 455 16.72 10.81 11.74
N CYS A 456 17.78 10.09 12.10
CA CYS A 456 17.91 9.53 13.45
C CYS A 456 18.07 10.61 14.52
N TRP A 457 18.62 11.76 14.16
CA TRP A 457 18.62 12.93 15.03
C TRP A 457 17.19 13.39 15.34
N LEU A 458 16.40 13.69 14.30
CA LEU A 458 15.04 14.24 14.44
C LEU A 458 14.02 13.25 15.02
N SER A 459 14.18 11.96 14.75
CA SER A 459 13.24 10.91 15.17
C SER A 459 13.54 10.31 16.54
N PHE A 460 14.74 10.52 17.10
CA PHE A 460 15.15 9.86 18.34
C PHE A 460 16.04 10.73 19.25
N CYS A 461 17.10 11.31 18.70
CA CYS A 461 18.12 11.95 19.54
C CYS A 461 17.70 13.34 20.04
N ALA A 462 16.99 14.12 19.21
CA ALA A 462 16.69 15.53 19.46
C ALA A 462 15.89 15.76 20.76
N GLU A 463 15.01 14.83 21.13
CA GLU A 463 14.18 14.95 22.33
C GLU A 463 14.96 14.59 23.62
N SER A 464 15.97 13.73 23.51
CA SER A 464 16.78 13.24 24.64
C SER A 464 18.13 13.94 24.79
N SER A 465 18.53 14.79 23.84
CA SER A 465 19.87 15.38 23.73
C SER A 465 20.15 16.55 24.69
N SER A 466 19.16 17.03 25.46
CA SER A 466 19.27 18.24 26.30
C SER A 466 20.42 18.25 27.31
N LYS A 467 20.99 17.08 27.62
CA LYS A 467 22.12 16.90 28.56
C LYS A 467 23.45 16.56 27.90
N LEU A 468 23.52 16.44 26.58
CA LEU A 468 24.74 16.08 25.84
C LEU A 468 25.16 17.20 24.90
N ALA A 469 26.42 17.63 25.02
CA ALA A 469 27.04 18.51 24.05
C ALA A 469 27.48 17.69 22.82
N VAL A 470 26.91 17.99 21.65
CA VAL A 470 27.31 17.38 20.38
C VAL A 470 28.28 18.30 19.62
N GLU A 471 29.34 17.74 19.06
CA GLU A 471 30.34 18.50 18.28
C GLU A 471 29.82 18.84 16.87
N LEU A 472 29.22 17.85 16.23
CA LEU A 472 28.55 17.98 14.95
C LEU A 472 27.08 18.32 15.20
N HIS A 473 26.64 19.45 14.67
CA HIS A 473 25.23 19.84 14.69
C HIS A 473 24.79 20.30 13.30
N ASN A 474 24.19 19.38 12.54
CA ASN A 474 23.82 19.58 11.13
C ASN A 474 24.99 20.04 10.22
N GLN A 475 26.21 19.65 10.59
CA GLN A 475 27.43 20.06 9.90
C GLN A 475 27.68 19.18 8.69
N HIS A 476 28.11 19.79 7.60
CA HIS A 476 28.47 19.08 6.38
C HIS A 476 29.87 18.47 6.53
N VAL A 477 29.98 17.15 6.44
CA VAL A 477 31.25 16.42 6.59
C VAL A 477 31.60 15.81 5.24
N VAL A 478 32.82 16.09 4.77
CA VAL A 478 33.40 15.47 3.57
C VAL A 478 34.06 14.16 4.00
N GLY A 479 33.67 13.05 3.39
CA GLY A 479 34.12 11.71 3.77
C GLY A 479 32.96 10.76 4.04
N ARG A 480 33.21 9.49 3.76
CA ARG A 480 32.28 8.39 4.03
C ARG A 480 32.05 8.23 5.53
N ARG A 481 30.78 8.21 5.93
CA ARG A 481 30.32 8.03 7.31
C ARG A 481 29.08 7.15 7.34
N MET A 482 28.92 6.38 8.41
CA MET A 482 27.77 5.51 8.66
C MET A 482 26.92 6.08 9.81
N CYS A 483 25.61 5.91 9.77
CA CYS A 483 24.78 6.30 10.91
C CYS A 483 25.01 5.35 12.09
N CYS A 484 25.23 5.87 13.29
CA CYS A 484 25.32 5.03 14.49
C CYS A 484 23.94 4.72 15.07
N MET A 485 22.99 5.62 14.91
CA MET A 485 21.68 5.56 15.59
C MET A 485 20.61 4.75 14.84
N TYR A 486 20.98 4.02 13.77
CA TYR A 486 20.09 3.00 13.23
C TYR A 486 20.12 1.71 14.07
N SER A 487 21.25 1.42 14.75
CA SER A 487 21.39 0.24 15.62
C SER A 487 20.57 0.40 16.90
N PRO A 488 19.74 -0.59 17.27
CA PRO A 488 19.03 -0.60 18.55
C PRO A 488 19.97 -0.52 19.76
N LEU A 489 21.11 -1.23 19.73
CA LEU A 489 22.09 -1.20 20.81
C LEU A 489 22.74 0.18 20.97
N MET A 490 23.06 0.84 19.86
CA MET A 490 23.58 2.21 19.89
C MET A 490 22.55 3.20 20.46
N ARG A 491 21.25 3.01 20.18
CA ARG A 491 20.18 3.81 20.80
C ARG A 491 20.09 3.62 22.31
N GLN A 492 20.25 2.38 22.81
CA GLN A 492 20.30 2.12 24.25
C GLN A 492 21.50 2.82 24.90
N LYS A 493 22.68 2.76 24.26
CA LYS A 493 23.88 3.45 24.74
C LYS A 493 23.74 4.98 24.69
N TRP A 494 23.05 5.52 23.68
CA TRP A 494 22.70 6.93 23.62
C TRP A 494 21.86 7.36 24.82
N LEU A 495 20.81 6.61 25.17
CA LEU A 495 20.00 6.92 26.35
C LEU A 495 20.83 6.88 27.64
N ALA A 496 21.69 5.88 27.80
CA ALA A 496 22.60 5.80 28.94
C ALA A 496 23.58 6.99 29.00
N ALA A 497 24.08 7.45 27.85
CA ALA A 497 24.91 8.66 27.75
C ALA A 497 24.12 9.91 28.16
N CYS A 498 22.87 10.06 27.69
CA CYS A 498 21.98 11.17 28.07
C CYS A 498 21.69 11.20 29.57
N GLU A 499 21.49 10.04 30.19
CA GLU A 499 21.28 9.93 31.64
C GLU A 499 22.50 10.37 32.45
N ARG A 500 23.70 10.00 31.99
CA ARG A 500 24.97 10.31 32.65
C ARG A 500 25.52 11.70 32.32
N GLY A 501 25.05 12.33 31.23
CA GLY A 501 25.56 13.61 30.74
C GLY A 501 26.98 13.53 30.14
N SER A 502 27.46 12.34 29.77
CA SER A 502 28.73 12.13 29.08
C SER A 502 28.57 11.15 27.92
N ALA A 503 29.24 11.45 26.81
CA ALA A 503 29.24 10.63 25.59
C ALA A 503 30.44 9.68 25.48
N ASP A 504 31.37 9.67 26.44
CA ASP A 504 32.67 8.99 26.30
C ASP A 504 32.51 7.49 26.00
N GLU A 505 31.66 6.79 26.77
CA GLU A 505 31.40 5.35 26.56
C GLU A 505 30.69 5.05 25.23
N LEU A 506 29.82 5.96 24.79
CA LEU A 506 29.12 5.82 23.52
C LEU A 506 30.10 5.94 22.35
N VAL A 507 30.96 6.96 22.39
CA VAL A 507 31.97 7.22 21.36
C VAL A 507 33.00 6.09 21.32
N GLU A 508 33.49 5.63 22.48
CA GLU A 508 34.44 4.51 22.54
C GLU A 508 33.83 3.23 21.96
N TYR A 509 32.57 2.93 22.30
CA TYR A 509 31.87 1.78 21.74
C TYR A 509 31.66 1.91 20.23
N SER A 510 31.30 3.10 19.76
CA SER A 510 31.16 3.41 18.32
C SER A 510 32.46 3.15 17.57
N ARG A 511 33.61 3.56 18.14
CA ARG A 511 34.94 3.30 17.56
C ARG A 511 35.22 1.80 17.45
N GLY A 512 34.91 1.03 18.50
CA GLY A 512 35.01 -0.44 18.48
C GLY A 512 34.14 -1.07 17.39
N ARG A 513 32.88 -0.64 17.31
CA ARG A 513 31.92 -1.07 16.29
C ARG A 513 32.40 -0.77 14.87
N TYR A 514 32.94 0.41 14.62
CA TYR A 514 33.47 0.78 13.30
C TYR A 514 34.67 -0.09 12.89
N ARG A 515 35.53 -0.51 13.82
CA ARG A 515 36.62 -1.47 13.53
C ARG A 515 36.09 -2.81 13.05
N VAL A 516 35.03 -3.32 13.66
CA VAL A 516 34.38 -4.56 13.21
C VAL A 516 33.79 -4.36 11.81
N TYR A 517 33.06 -3.26 11.58
CA TYR A 517 32.50 -2.91 10.27
C TYR A 517 33.56 -2.90 9.17
N ALA A 518 34.68 -2.22 9.40
CA ALA A 518 35.79 -2.11 8.45
C ALA A 518 36.44 -3.47 8.12
N GLN A 519 36.37 -4.44 9.04
CA GLN A 519 36.87 -5.80 8.82
C GLN A 519 35.88 -6.66 8.05
N VAL A 520 34.59 -6.63 8.39
CA VAL A 520 33.60 -7.60 7.90
C VAL A 520 32.88 -7.14 6.63
N THR A 521 32.50 -5.85 6.53
CA THR A 521 31.62 -5.39 5.46
C THR A 521 32.28 -5.44 4.06
N PRO A 522 33.53 -4.98 3.87
CA PRO A 522 34.21 -5.12 2.59
C PRO A 522 34.36 -6.58 2.14
N GLN A 523 34.62 -7.49 3.09
CA GLN A 523 34.73 -8.93 2.82
C GLN A 523 33.37 -9.51 2.39
N ILE A 524 32.28 -9.15 3.07
CA ILE A 524 30.93 -9.56 2.68
C ILE A 524 30.60 -9.08 1.26
N GLN A 525 30.91 -7.83 0.91
CA GLN A 525 30.66 -7.29 -0.44
C GLN A 525 31.44 -8.05 -1.52
N MET A 526 32.72 -8.35 -1.26
CA MET A 526 33.55 -9.16 -2.14
C MET A 526 33.01 -10.59 -2.31
N LEU A 527 32.65 -11.26 -1.22
CA LEU A 527 32.10 -12.61 -1.28
C LEU A 527 30.75 -12.64 -2.00
N ARG A 528 29.91 -11.60 -1.86
CA ARG A 528 28.66 -11.47 -2.62
C ARG A 528 28.89 -11.38 -4.13
N SER A 529 29.87 -10.58 -4.57
CA SER A 529 30.18 -10.47 -6.01
C SER A 529 30.75 -11.78 -6.56
N GLN A 530 31.61 -12.46 -5.79
CA GLN A 530 32.10 -13.80 -6.13
C GLN A 530 30.97 -14.82 -6.22
N HIS A 531 30.05 -14.84 -5.26
CA HIS A 531 28.89 -15.71 -5.26
C HIS A 531 28.00 -15.47 -6.48
N GLN A 532 27.72 -14.22 -6.85
CA GLN A 532 26.94 -13.90 -8.05
C GLN A 532 27.60 -14.42 -9.33
N MET A 533 28.93 -14.27 -9.46
CA MET A 533 29.67 -14.83 -10.59
C MET A 533 29.61 -16.36 -10.62
N GLN A 534 29.79 -17.02 -9.46
CA GLN A 534 29.69 -18.48 -9.34
C GLN A 534 28.32 -18.99 -9.77
N VAL A 535 27.24 -18.37 -9.29
CA VAL A 535 25.86 -18.72 -9.69
C VAL A 535 25.66 -18.56 -11.20
N MET A 536 26.14 -17.45 -11.79
CA MET A 536 26.02 -17.23 -13.24
C MET A 536 26.79 -18.28 -14.05
N GLN A 537 27.99 -18.66 -13.61
CA GLN A 537 28.77 -19.73 -14.23
C GLN A 537 28.06 -21.08 -14.13
N ASN A 538 27.45 -21.39 -12.98
CA ASN A 538 26.69 -22.63 -12.77
C ASN A 538 25.47 -22.70 -13.70
N ILE A 539 24.72 -21.60 -13.85
CA ILE A 539 23.58 -21.53 -14.76
C ILE A 539 24.03 -21.75 -16.21
N SER A 540 25.13 -21.10 -16.62
CA SER A 540 25.70 -21.28 -17.96
C SER A 540 26.12 -22.73 -18.22
N ALA A 541 26.81 -23.37 -17.27
CA ALA A 541 27.18 -24.77 -17.37
C ALA A 541 25.94 -25.70 -17.46
N GLY A 542 24.89 -25.40 -16.71
CA GLY A 542 23.61 -26.13 -16.78
C GLY A 542 22.91 -26.00 -18.14
N GLN A 543 22.87 -24.80 -18.71
CA GLN A 543 22.32 -24.58 -20.05
C GLN A 543 23.11 -25.32 -21.14
N THR A 544 24.44 -25.26 -21.07
CA THR A 544 25.32 -25.98 -21.99
C THR A 544 25.19 -27.50 -21.84
N SER A 545 25.06 -28.01 -20.61
CA SER A 545 24.79 -29.43 -20.35
C SER A 545 23.46 -29.87 -20.98
N ALA A 546 22.40 -29.08 -20.84
CA ALA A 546 21.10 -29.36 -21.45
C ALA A 546 21.13 -29.32 -22.99
N MET A 547 21.87 -28.39 -23.58
CA MET A 547 22.08 -28.32 -25.03
C MET A 547 22.76 -29.61 -25.54
N TYR A 548 23.85 -30.03 -24.90
CA TYR A 548 24.55 -31.26 -25.28
C TYR A 548 23.73 -32.53 -25.01
N SER A 549 22.93 -32.55 -23.94
CA SER A 549 22.00 -33.66 -23.68
C SER A 549 20.98 -33.81 -24.81
N ARG A 550 20.44 -32.71 -25.34
CA ARG A 550 19.51 -32.73 -26.49
C ARG A 550 20.18 -33.25 -27.76
N LEU A 551 21.43 -32.82 -28.02
CA LEU A 551 22.22 -33.32 -29.15
C LEU A 551 22.55 -34.82 -29.00
N ALA A 552 22.82 -35.29 -27.78
CA ALA A 552 23.03 -36.69 -27.48
C ALA A 552 21.77 -37.53 -27.78
N MET A 553 20.59 -37.06 -27.36
CA MET A 553 19.32 -37.73 -27.67
C MET A 553 19.05 -37.78 -29.17
N HIS A 554 19.29 -36.68 -29.90
CA HIS A 554 19.09 -36.64 -31.35
C HIS A 554 20.08 -37.50 -32.13
N SER A 555 21.31 -37.68 -31.64
CA SER A 555 22.31 -38.55 -32.28
C SER A 555 22.12 -40.03 -31.94
N SER A 556 21.48 -40.36 -30.81
CA SER A 556 21.19 -41.74 -30.40
C SER A 556 20.10 -42.45 -31.21
N THR A 557 19.37 -41.74 -32.07
CA THR A 557 18.39 -42.32 -33.01
C THR A 557 19.03 -42.83 -34.31
N MET A 558 20.33 -42.60 -34.52
CA MET A 558 21.14 -43.18 -35.60
C MET A 558 21.91 -44.41 -35.06
N PRO A 559 21.82 -45.60 -35.68
CA PRO A 559 22.51 -46.78 -35.18
C PRO A 559 24.03 -46.62 -35.38
N SER A 560 24.77 -46.36 -34.31
CA SER A 560 26.23 -46.39 -34.30
C SER A 560 26.72 -47.24 -33.12
N GLY A 561 27.55 -48.24 -33.41
CA GLY A 561 27.99 -49.28 -32.47
C GLY A 561 29.20 -48.91 -31.61
N MET A 562 29.42 -47.62 -31.29
CA MET A 562 30.53 -47.20 -30.43
C MET A 562 30.01 -46.55 -29.15
N GLY A 563 30.31 -47.16 -28.00
CA GLY A 563 30.13 -46.53 -26.70
C GLY A 563 31.27 -45.58 -26.35
N TYR A 564 30.94 -44.44 -25.77
CA TYR A 564 31.87 -43.40 -25.34
C TYR A 564 31.85 -43.30 -23.81
N SER A 565 32.97 -43.59 -23.16
CA SER A 565 33.10 -43.52 -21.71
C SER A 565 33.63 -42.16 -21.24
N SER A 566 32.98 -41.58 -20.24
CA SER A 566 33.50 -40.49 -19.41
C SER A 566 33.98 -41.09 -18.07
N PRO A 567 34.90 -40.44 -17.32
CA PRO A 567 35.25 -40.86 -15.96
C PRO A 567 34.05 -40.99 -15.00
N TYR A 568 32.89 -40.41 -15.35
CA TYR A 568 31.71 -40.33 -14.49
C TYR A 568 30.47 -41.11 -15.00
N SER A 569 30.43 -41.58 -16.26
CA SER A 569 29.38 -42.48 -16.77
C SER A 569 29.69 -43.05 -18.16
N TYR A 570 29.00 -44.15 -18.53
CA TYR A 570 29.00 -44.72 -19.88
C TYR A 570 27.91 -44.04 -20.74
N ASN A 571 28.29 -43.47 -21.89
CA ASN A 571 27.37 -42.75 -22.78
C ASN A 571 27.44 -43.30 -24.20
N ASN A 572 26.32 -43.29 -24.92
CA ASN A 572 26.27 -43.82 -26.29
C ASN A 572 26.78 -42.82 -27.35
N THR A 573 27.10 -41.58 -26.98
CA THR A 573 27.52 -40.51 -27.91
C THR A 573 28.52 -39.54 -27.26
N ASP A 574 29.42 -38.94 -28.05
CA ASP A 574 30.38 -37.89 -27.61
C ASP A 574 29.66 -36.67 -26.97
N TRP A 575 28.47 -36.35 -27.47
CA TRP A 575 27.63 -35.30 -26.90
C TRP A 575 27.15 -35.63 -25.48
N GLY A 576 26.90 -36.91 -25.18
CA GLY A 576 26.58 -37.36 -23.82
C GLY A 576 27.74 -37.17 -22.84
N VAL A 577 28.97 -37.45 -23.28
CA VAL A 577 30.19 -37.19 -22.48
C VAL A 577 30.35 -35.70 -22.18
N LYS A 578 30.14 -34.82 -23.17
CA LYS A 578 30.18 -33.36 -22.98
C LYS A 578 29.09 -32.89 -22.03
N SER A 579 27.86 -33.39 -22.17
CA SER A 579 26.76 -33.05 -21.27
C SER A 579 27.07 -33.41 -19.80
N ALA A 580 27.61 -34.61 -19.56
CA ALA A 580 28.00 -35.07 -18.21
C ALA A 580 29.16 -34.25 -17.61
N ALA A 581 30.12 -33.81 -18.43
CA ALA A 581 31.22 -32.96 -17.98
C ALA A 581 30.71 -31.58 -17.51
N TYR A 582 29.85 -30.92 -18.29
CA TYR A 582 29.25 -29.64 -17.89
C TYR A 582 28.29 -29.78 -16.70
N PHE A 583 27.60 -30.93 -16.57
CA PHE A 583 26.77 -31.21 -15.39
C PHE A 583 27.61 -31.38 -14.12
N SER A 584 28.75 -32.05 -14.21
CA SER A 584 29.70 -32.20 -13.09
C SER A 584 30.31 -30.85 -12.70
N GLN A 585 30.62 -30.00 -13.69
CA GLN A 585 31.06 -28.63 -13.47
C GLN A 585 30.01 -27.79 -12.73
N MET A 586 28.73 -27.91 -13.14
CA MET A 586 27.61 -27.25 -12.45
C MET A 586 27.49 -27.73 -10.99
N GLN A 587 27.59 -29.03 -10.72
CA GLN A 587 27.52 -29.56 -9.35
C GLN A 587 28.69 -29.08 -8.47
N ALA A 588 29.92 -29.13 -9.00
CA ALA A 588 31.10 -28.67 -8.29
C ALA A 588 31.03 -27.16 -7.99
N GLY A 589 30.62 -26.35 -8.97
CA GLY A 589 30.43 -24.91 -8.76
C GLY A 589 29.27 -24.59 -7.82
N THR A 590 28.25 -25.46 -7.71
CA THR A 590 27.17 -25.30 -6.70
C THR A 590 27.70 -25.50 -5.28
N SER A 591 28.56 -26.50 -5.05
CA SER A 591 29.19 -26.74 -3.75
C SER A 591 30.09 -25.58 -3.30
N GLN A 592 30.85 -25.00 -4.24
CA GLN A 592 31.65 -23.80 -3.98
C GLN A 592 30.78 -22.60 -3.63
N SER A 593 29.68 -22.38 -4.38
CA SER A 593 28.70 -21.33 -4.10
C SER A 593 28.16 -21.42 -2.67
N ASN A 594 27.81 -22.63 -2.21
CA ASN A 594 27.32 -22.85 -0.85
C ASN A 594 28.37 -22.52 0.22
N THR A 595 29.65 -22.82 -0.04
CA THR A 595 30.75 -22.48 0.87
C THR A 595 30.90 -20.97 1.03
N THR A 596 30.80 -20.22 -0.07
CA THR A 596 30.81 -18.75 -0.07
C THR A 596 29.66 -18.19 0.76
N ILE A 597 28.46 -18.80 0.70
CA ILE A 597 27.32 -18.40 1.53
C ILE A 597 27.62 -18.56 3.03
N TYR A 598 28.21 -19.69 3.45
CA TYR A 598 28.55 -19.91 4.86
C TYR A 598 29.54 -18.87 5.38
N MET A 599 30.55 -18.51 4.58
CA MET A 599 31.50 -17.45 4.94
C MET A 599 30.81 -16.08 5.09
N ILE A 600 29.86 -15.76 4.20
CA ILE A 600 29.06 -14.53 4.31
C ILE A 600 28.24 -14.52 5.60
N GLU A 601 27.64 -15.64 5.99
CA GLU A 601 26.81 -15.70 7.20
C GLU A 601 27.64 -15.62 8.49
N ASP A 602 28.84 -16.20 8.53
CA ASP A 602 29.76 -16.04 9.65
C ASP A 602 30.13 -14.56 9.87
N LEU A 603 30.55 -13.87 8.81
CA LEU A 603 30.88 -12.44 8.86
C LEU A 603 29.66 -11.58 9.26
N ARG A 604 28.45 -11.95 8.84
CA ARG A 604 27.21 -11.28 9.28
C ARG A 604 26.95 -11.47 10.76
N ASN A 605 27.25 -12.65 11.31
CA ASN A 605 27.07 -12.91 12.73
C ASN A 605 28.07 -12.10 13.57
N GLN A 606 29.30 -11.92 13.08
CA GLN A 606 30.27 -11.02 13.71
C GLN A 606 29.77 -9.57 13.72
N TRP A 607 29.14 -9.09 12.64
CA TRP A 607 28.50 -7.77 12.62
C TRP A 607 27.31 -7.67 13.58
N ARG A 608 26.41 -8.65 13.59
CA ARG A 608 25.24 -8.68 14.49
C ARG A 608 25.61 -8.66 15.97
N ALA A 609 26.79 -9.14 16.34
CA ALA A 609 27.25 -9.12 17.73
C ALA A 609 27.47 -7.70 18.28
N VAL A 610 27.62 -6.70 17.42
CA VAL A 610 27.86 -5.30 17.81
C VAL A 610 26.70 -4.35 17.47
N GLU A 611 25.59 -4.88 16.97
CA GLU A 611 24.37 -4.17 16.51
C GLU A 611 23.19 -4.28 17.47
#